data_AF-A0A917XQV1-F1
#
_entry.id   AF-A0A917XQV1-F1
#
_cell.length_a   1.000
_cell.length_b   1.000
_cell.length_c   1.000
_cell.angle_alpha   90.00
_cell.angle_beta   90.00
_cell.angle_gamma   90.00
#
_symmetry.space_group_name_H-M   'P 1'
#
loop_
_entity.id
_entity.type
_entity.pdbx_description
1 polymer ?
#
loop_
_entity_poly.entity_id
_entity_poly.type
_entity_poly.pdbx_seq_one_letter_code
_entity_poly.pdbx_strand_id
1 'polypeptide(L)'
;MADNSPKRKAVQSEERPKWVPLREDQHSELSTLARELMLSRARKTERITENTVIRLAVDLVLRHPELLVGDTEDDLRTNMLGRFEQLLERERELLAGGAGEEPGESQ
;
A
#
# COMPACT_ATOMS: atom_id res chain seq x y z
N MET A 1 -13.22 -44.14 11.85
CA MET A 1 -14.34 -43.23 11.58
C MET A 1 -13.78 -42.13 10.68
N ALA A 2 -14.22 -42.04 9.43
CA ALA A 2 -13.73 -41.02 8.50
C ALA A 2 -14.51 -39.72 8.74
N ASP A 3 -13.78 -38.65 9.07
CA ASP A 3 -14.31 -37.30 9.19
C ASP A 3 -14.83 -36.83 7.83
N ASN A 4 -16.15 -36.71 7.72
CA ASN A 4 -16.86 -36.31 6.51
C ASN A 4 -17.41 -34.89 6.67
N SER A 5 -16.59 -33.97 7.19
CA SER A 5 -16.95 -32.56 7.31
C SER A 5 -17.04 -31.92 5.91
N PRO A 6 -18.15 -31.26 5.55
CA PRO A 6 -18.31 -30.67 4.23
C PRO A 6 -17.33 -29.51 4.05
N LYS A 7 -16.47 -29.62 3.03
CA LYS A 7 -15.59 -28.52 2.60
C LYS A 7 -16.47 -27.32 2.25
N ARG A 8 -16.40 -26.24 3.04
CA ARG A 8 -17.05 -24.96 2.72
C ARG A 8 -16.59 -24.54 1.33
N LYS A 9 -17.51 -24.56 0.35
CA LYS A 9 -17.25 -23.97 -0.96
C LYS A 9 -17.08 -22.47 -0.73
N ALA A 10 -15.89 -21.95 -1.01
CA ALA A 10 -15.69 -20.52 -1.11
C ALA A 10 -16.70 -19.99 -2.12
N VAL A 11 -17.54 -19.05 -1.70
CA VAL A 11 -18.43 -18.31 -2.58
C VAL A 11 -17.52 -17.59 -3.58
N GLN A 12 -17.38 -18.15 -4.77
CA GLN A 12 -16.69 -17.48 -5.86
C GLN A 12 -17.58 -16.29 -6.21
N SER A 13 -17.08 -15.08 -6.00
CA SER A 13 -17.72 -13.86 -6.47
C SER A 13 -17.98 -14.01 -7.97
N GLU A 14 -19.22 -13.84 -8.41
CA GLU A 14 -19.63 -13.95 -9.82
C GLU A 14 -18.97 -12.88 -10.73
N GLU A 15 -18.27 -11.92 -10.13
CA GLU A 15 -17.57 -10.86 -10.84
C GLU A 15 -16.31 -11.38 -11.54
N ARG A 16 -16.24 -11.14 -12.86
CA ARG A 16 -15.05 -11.42 -13.65
C ARG A 16 -13.87 -10.56 -13.15
N PRO A 17 -12.64 -11.11 -13.10
CA PRO A 17 -11.46 -10.32 -12.78
C PRO A 17 -11.35 -9.10 -13.68
N LYS A 18 -11.15 -7.93 -13.07
CA LYS A 18 -10.90 -6.69 -13.81
C LYS A 18 -9.45 -6.68 -14.28
N TRP A 19 -9.24 -6.41 -15.56
CA TRP A 19 -7.91 -6.13 -16.11
C TRP A 19 -7.59 -4.65 -15.93
N VAL A 20 -6.36 -4.35 -15.53
CA VAL A 20 -5.88 -2.98 -15.32
C VAL A 20 -4.76 -2.71 -16.33
N PRO A 21 -4.98 -1.82 -17.31
CA PRO A 21 -3.90 -1.37 -18.18
C PRO A 21 -2.87 -0.61 -17.36
N LEU A 22 -1.61 -1.01 -17.47
CA LEU A 22 -0.48 -0.29 -16.89
C LEU A 22 0.37 0.29 -18.01
N ARG A 23 0.93 1.47 -17.75
CA ARG A 23 1.94 2.08 -18.63
C ARG A 23 3.28 1.35 -18.48
N GLU A 24 4.17 1.55 -19.45
CA GLU A 24 5.47 0.88 -19.50
C GLU A 24 6.38 1.21 -18.30
N ASP A 25 6.36 2.47 -17.84
CA ASP A 25 7.01 2.94 -16.61
C ASP A 25 6.50 2.15 -15.39
N GLN A 26 5.18 2.07 -15.24
CA GLN A 26 4.54 1.38 -14.12
C GLN A 26 4.90 -0.12 -14.08
N HIS A 27 4.97 -0.77 -15.25
CA HIS A 27 5.38 -2.17 -15.34
C HIS A 27 6.82 -2.39 -14.83
N SER A 28 7.75 -1.55 -15.29
CA SER A 28 9.17 -1.66 -14.95
C SER A 28 9.44 -1.35 -13.47
N GLU A 29 8.78 -0.32 -12.95
CA GLU A 29 8.88 0.09 -11.54
C GLU A 29 8.27 -0.94 -10.60
N LEU A 30 7.08 -1.47 -10.90
CA LEU A 30 6.46 -2.52 -10.10
C LEU A 30 7.31 -3.80 -10.04
N SER A 31 7.93 -4.16 -11.17
CA SER A 31 8.82 -5.33 -11.25
C SER A 31 10.07 -5.15 -10.38
N THR A 32 10.61 -3.94 -10.35
CA THR A 32 11.77 -3.58 -9.51
C THR A 32 11.37 -3.61 -8.04
N LEU A 33 10.30 -2.92 -7.67
CA LEU A 33 9.81 -2.85 -6.30
C LEU A 33 9.44 -4.24 -5.74
N ALA A 34 8.75 -5.07 -6.51
CA ALA A 34 8.39 -6.42 -6.08
C ALA A 34 9.65 -7.28 -5.81
N ARG A 35 10.69 -7.13 -6.63
CA ARG A 35 11.97 -7.83 -6.43
C ARG A 35 12.68 -7.33 -5.17
N GLU A 36 12.73 -6.02 -4.94
CA GLU A 36 13.35 -5.44 -3.75
C GLU A 36 12.64 -5.90 -2.47
N LEU A 37 11.30 -5.85 -2.45
CA LEU A 37 10.49 -6.37 -1.34
C LEU A 37 10.72 -7.88 -1.12
N MET A 38 10.82 -8.65 -2.20
CA MET A 38 11.11 -10.10 -2.12
C MET A 38 12.49 -10.38 -1.50
N LEU A 39 13.47 -9.51 -1.74
CA LEU A 39 14.83 -9.63 -1.21
C LEU A 39 14.93 -9.14 0.24
N SER A 40 14.21 -8.08 0.61
CA SER A 40 14.27 -7.46 1.94
C SER A 40 13.47 -8.23 3.01
N ARG A 41 12.52 -9.08 2.63
CA ARG A 41 11.69 -9.82 3.60
C ARG A 41 12.54 -10.74 4.50
N ALA A 42 12.34 -10.62 5.81
CA ALA A 42 12.96 -11.50 6.79
C ALA A 42 12.39 -12.94 6.73
N ARG A 43 11.09 -13.08 6.47
CA ARG A 43 10.40 -14.37 6.37
C ARG A 43 10.11 -14.70 4.91
N LYS A 44 10.53 -15.88 4.45
CA LYS A 44 10.42 -16.33 3.05
C LYS A 44 9.21 -17.26 2.83
N THR A 45 8.06 -16.89 3.38
CA THR A 45 6.85 -17.74 3.39
C THR A 45 6.00 -17.59 2.13
N GLU A 46 5.79 -16.36 1.64
CA GLU A 46 4.98 -16.09 0.44
C GLU A 46 5.73 -15.24 -0.56
N ARG A 47 5.52 -15.49 -1.86
CA ARG A 47 6.12 -14.69 -2.93
C ARG A 47 5.45 -13.31 -2.98
N ILE A 48 6.27 -12.26 -2.91
CA ILE A 48 5.85 -10.90 -3.23
C ILE A 48 6.01 -10.70 -4.75
N THR A 49 4.96 -10.21 -5.40
CA THR A 49 4.87 -10.01 -6.86
C THR A 49 4.25 -8.66 -7.16
N GLU A 50 4.27 -8.23 -8.42
CA GLU A 50 3.60 -7.01 -8.88
C GLU A 50 2.11 -7.02 -8.49
N ASN A 51 1.43 -8.16 -8.65
CA ASN A 51 0.04 -8.34 -8.23
C ASN A 51 -0.18 -8.19 -6.72
N THR A 52 0.85 -8.42 -5.91
CA THR A 52 0.76 -8.16 -4.47
C THR A 52 0.80 -6.67 -4.20
N VAL A 53 1.72 -5.95 -4.85
CA VAL A 53 1.82 -4.49 -4.74
C VAL A 53 0.54 -3.80 -5.25
N ILE A 54 0.01 -4.23 -6.40
CA ILE A 54 -1.23 -3.68 -6.97
C ILE A 54 -2.41 -3.88 -6.00
N ARG A 55 -2.56 -5.08 -5.41
CA ARG A 55 -3.63 -5.33 -4.42
C ARG A 55 -3.50 -4.43 -3.19
N LEU A 56 -2.28 -4.23 -2.68
CA LEU A 56 -2.05 -3.33 -1.55
C LEU A 56 -2.35 -1.87 -1.90
N ALA A 57 -2.00 -1.42 -3.10
CA ALA A 57 -2.34 -0.07 -3.57
C ALA A 57 -3.87 0.12 -3.65
N VAL A 58 -4.60 -0.88 -4.18
CA VAL A 58 -6.06 -0.88 -4.20
C VAL A 58 -6.64 -0.84 -2.78
N ASP A 59 -6.14 -1.67 -1.87
CA ASP A 59 -6.59 -1.69 -0.47
C ASP A 59 -6.35 -0.35 0.24
N LEU A 60 -5.22 0.31 -0.04
CA LEU A 60 -4.91 1.63 0.51
C LEU A 60 -5.93 2.68 0.04
N VAL A 61 -6.21 2.72 -1.27
CA VAL A 61 -7.18 3.65 -1.86
C VAL A 61 -8.60 3.38 -1.34
N LEU A 62 -9.00 2.12 -1.25
CA LEU A 62 -10.33 1.75 -0.73
C LEU A 62 -10.49 2.03 0.76
N ARG A 63 -9.40 2.01 1.54
CA ARG A 63 -9.43 2.33 2.97
C ARG A 63 -9.48 3.85 3.22
N HIS A 64 -8.98 4.64 2.27
CA HIS A 64 -8.89 6.09 2.38
C HIS A 64 -9.50 6.81 1.16
N PRO A 65 -10.80 6.59 0.88
CA PRO A 65 -11.47 7.21 -0.26
C PRO A 65 -11.48 8.74 -0.16
N GLU A 66 -11.37 9.31 1.04
CA GLU A 66 -11.27 10.75 1.28
C GLU A 66 -10.04 11.42 0.64
N LEU A 67 -9.03 10.65 0.24
CA LEU A 67 -7.86 11.16 -0.47
C LEU A 67 -8.13 11.42 -1.96
N LEU A 68 -9.20 10.83 -2.51
CA LEU A 68 -9.59 10.98 -3.92
C LEU A 68 -10.48 12.21 -4.10
N VAL A 69 -9.84 13.38 -4.15
CA VAL A 69 -10.52 14.67 -4.34
C VAL A 69 -10.26 15.21 -5.75
N GLY A 70 -11.33 15.57 -6.47
CA GLY A 70 -11.26 16.10 -7.84
C GLY A 70 -12.20 15.39 -8.80
N ASP A 71 -12.30 15.92 -10.02
CA ASP A 71 -13.26 15.44 -11.02
C ASP A 71 -12.59 14.66 -12.16
N THR A 72 -11.28 14.79 -12.32
CA THR A 72 -10.49 14.07 -13.34
C THR A 72 -9.46 13.13 -12.70
N GLU A 73 -9.01 12.11 -13.44
CA GLU A 73 -7.94 11.22 -12.97
C GLU A 73 -6.67 12.00 -12.57
N ASP A 74 -6.37 13.10 -13.27
CA ASP A 74 -5.22 13.93 -12.98
C ASP A 74 -5.38 14.73 -11.68
N ASP A 75 -6.57 15.26 -11.41
CA ASP A 75 -6.88 15.91 -10.13
C ASP A 75 -6.77 14.90 -8.98
N LEU A 76 -7.40 13.72 -9.15
CA LEU A 76 -7.37 12.65 -8.16
C LEU A 76 -5.93 12.24 -7.84
N ARG A 77 -5.10 12.06 -8.87
CA ARG A 77 -3.68 11.71 -8.72
C ARG A 77 -2.90 12.82 -8.01
N THR A 78 -3.01 14.06 -8.49
CA THR A 78 -2.26 15.21 -7.98
C THR A 78 -2.61 15.48 -6.52
N ASN A 79 -3.90 15.50 -6.19
CA ASN A 79 -4.36 15.77 -4.83
C ASN A 79 -4.00 14.64 -3.86
N MET A 80 -4.17 13.38 -4.28
CA MET A 80 -3.79 12.23 -3.47
C MET A 80 -2.29 12.22 -3.16
N LEU A 81 -1.43 12.39 -4.18
CA LEU A 81 0.02 12.38 -4.00
C LEU A 81 0.50 13.59 -3.18
N GLY A 82 -0.01 14.79 -3.47
CA GLY A 82 0.33 15.98 -2.69
C GLY A 82 -0.06 15.85 -1.22
N ARG A 83 -1.17 15.16 -0.92
CA ARG A 83 -1.57 14.88 0.47
C ARG A 83 -0.60 13.93 1.17
N PHE A 84 -0.11 12.90 0.48
CA PHE A 84 0.91 12.01 1.03
C PHE A 84 2.22 12.74 1.32
N GLU A 85 2.68 13.60 0.41
CA GLU A 85 3.90 14.39 0.60
C GLU A 85 3.81 15.30 1.83
N GLN A 86 2.66 15.95 2.03
CA GLN A 86 2.40 16.77 3.22
C GLN A 86 2.41 15.96 4.51
N LEU A 87 1.84 14.75 4.50
CA LEU A 87 1.86 13.87 5.68
C LEU A 87 3.27 13.42 6.03
N LEU A 88 4.07 13.07 5.02
CA LEU A 88 5.47 12.68 5.20
C LEU A 88 6.33 13.85 5.69
N GLU A 89 6.10 15.06 5.20
CA GLU A 89 6.80 16.26 5.69
C GLU A 89 6.44 16.53 7.16
N ARG A 90 5.15 16.48 7.49
CA ARG A 90 4.70 16.66 8.88
C ARG A 90 5.31 15.62 9.82
N GLU A 91 5.41 14.36 9.38
CA GLU A 91 6.07 13.30 10.14
C GLU A 91 7.56 13.62 10.36
N ARG A 92 8.27 14.07 9.33
CA ARG A 92 9.68 14.49 9.45
C ARG A 92 9.85 15.65 10.43
N GLU A 93 9.01 16.68 10.34
CA GLU A 93 9.05 17.83 11.24
C GLU A 93 8.81 17.43 12.69
N LEU A 94 7.85 16.54 12.95
CA LEU A 94 7.58 16.03 14.30
C LEU A 94 8.75 15.23 14.85
N LEU A 95 9.38 14.38 14.04
CA LEU A 95 10.57 13.63 14.44
C LEU A 95 11.78 14.55 14.68
N ALA A 96 11.93 15.63 13.91
CA ALA A 96 12.99 16.62 14.10
C ALA A 96 12.74 17.51 15.33
N GLY A 97 11.49 17.90 15.60
CA GLY A 97 11.11 18.71 16.74
C GLY A 97 11.12 17.95 18.07
N GLY A 98 10.88 16.62 18.05
CA GLY A 98 10.92 15.76 19.23
C GLY A 98 12.33 15.44 19.75
N ALA A 99 13.38 15.80 19.02
CA ALA A 99 14.78 15.64 19.45
C ALA A 99 15.29 16.80 20.34
N GLY A 100 14.46 17.81 20.62
CA GLY A 100 14.84 19.06 21.30
C GLY A 100 14.44 19.21 22.77
N GLU A 101 13.70 18.25 23.35
CA GLU A 101 13.25 18.33 24.76
C GLU A 101 13.76 17.12 25.57
N GLU A 102 15.07 17.04 25.78
CA GLU A 102 15.60 16.37 26.98
C GLU A 102 15.47 17.37 28.14
N PRO A 103 14.66 17.09 29.18
CA PRO A 103 14.60 17.97 30.35
C PRO A 103 15.94 17.87 31.07
N GLY A 104 16.76 18.92 30.94
CA GLY A 104 18.03 19.04 31.66
C GLY A 104 17.82 18.74 33.14
N GLU A 105 18.46 17.67 33.61
CA GLU A 105 18.51 17.28 35.01
C GLU A 105 19.02 18.46 35.85
N SER A 106 18.13 18.91 36.73
CA SER A 106 18.35 19.30 38.13
C SER A 106 19.74 19.78 38.53
N GLN A 107 19.83 21.03 38.99
CA GLN A 107 20.80 21.46 40.01
C GLN A 107 20.11 21.53 41.38
#